data_AF-A0A1H2BEB8-F1
#
_entry.id   AF-A0A1H2BEB8-F1
#
_cell.length_a   1.000
_cell.length_b   1.000
_cell.length_c   1.000
_cell.angle_alpha   90.00
_cell.angle_beta   90.00
_cell.angle_gamma   90.00
#
_symmetry.space_group_name_H-M   'P 1'
#
loop_
_entity.id
_entity.type
_entity.pdbx_description
1 polymer ?
#
loop_
_entity_poly.entity_id
_entity_poly.type
_entity_poly.pdbx_seq_one_letter_code
_entity_poly.pdbx_strand_id
1 'polypeptide(L)'
;MGSNLGRLITDYRTLVETYRARADELGVSRLEIDRLGGLPVGYAGKLLGKDGGEPDRKNKKMWPYALESMLGVLGLNILLIEDDVAAARTLALRTPVDRANQRFGNVSRLTPRLVAPPPQPVDQPSLTIVSGGQKQGRKHS
;
A
#
# COMPACT_ATOMS: atom_id res chain seq x y z
N MET A 1 26.83 -5.39 -16.90
CA MET A 1 26.43 -4.61 -15.71
C MET A 1 26.67 -5.50 -14.51
N GLY A 2 27.62 -5.16 -13.64
CA GLY A 2 27.96 -5.99 -12.49
C GLY A 2 26.76 -6.09 -11.56
N SER A 3 26.29 -7.30 -11.30
CA SER A 3 25.25 -7.59 -10.33
C SER A 3 25.76 -7.17 -8.95
N ASN A 4 25.40 -5.97 -8.51
CA ASN A 4 25.66 -5.54 -7.14
C ASN A 4 24.90 -6.52 -6.23
N LEU A 5 25.61 -7.20 -5.34
CA LEU A 5 25.12 -8.24 -4.43
C LEU A 5 24.08 -7.75 -3.38
N GLY A 6 23.43 -6.61 -3.63
CA GLY A 6 22.59 -5.89 -2.68
C GLY A 6 23.41 -5.00 -1.76
N ARG A 7 22.74 -4.04 -1.13
CA ARG A 7 23.32 -3.18 -0.09
C ARG A 7 22.83 -3.68 1.27
N LEU A 8 23.75 -3.98 2.18
CA LEU A 8 23.40 -4.33 3.54
C LEU A 8 22.85 -3.10 4.28
N ILE A 9 21.69 -3.26 4.91
CA ILE A 9 21.00 -2.23 5.66
C ILE A 9 20.75 -2.79 7.06
N THR A 10 21.35 -2.19 8.09
CA THR A 10 21.29 -2.68 9.47
C THR A 10 20.34 -1.87 10.34
N ASP A 11 19.92 -0.70 9.87
CA ASP A 11 19.07 0.22 10.60
C ASP A 11 18.20 1.07 9.67
N TYR A 12 17.28 1.82 10.26
CA TYR A 12 16.36 2.66 9.50
C TYR A 12 17.07 3.83 8.79
N ARG A 13 18.19 4.31 9.32
CA ARG A 13 18.95 5.41 8.72
C ARG A 13 19.58 4.97 7.41
N THR A 14 20.26 3.84 7.43
CA THR A 14 20.89 3.21 6.25
C THR A 14 19.83 2.83 5.20
N LEU A 15 18.61 2.49 5.61
CA LEU A 15 17.48 2.31 4.69
C LEU A 15 17.13 3.61 3.95
N VAL A 16 16.93 4.70 4.69
CA VAL A 16 16.61 6.02 4.12
C VAL A 16 17.73 6.53 3.20
N GLU A 17 18.98 6.37 3.62
CA GLU A 17 20.15 6.72 2.80
C GLU A 17 20.23 5.91 1.50
N THR A 18 19.90 4.62 1.56
CA THR A 18 19.84 3.76 0.36
C THR A 18 18.75 4.22 -0.60
N TYR A 19 17.57 4.62 -0.11
CA TYR A 19 16.51 5.16 -0.96
C TYR A 19 16.87 6.49 -1.59
N ARG A 20 17.55 7.39 -0.85
CA ARG A 20 18.05 8.65 -1.41
C ARG A 20 19.04 8.41 -2.53
N ALA A 21 20.06 7.59 -2.27
CA ALA A 21 21.07 7.26 -3.27
C ALA A 21 20.43 6.66 -4.53
N ARG A 22 19.45 5.76 -4.35
CA ARG A 22 18.74 5.17 -5.49
C ARG A 22 17.87 6.18 -6.25
N ALA A 23 17.18 7.08 -5.56
CA ALA A 23 16.42 8.15 -6.20
C ALA A 23 17.35 9.08 -7.01
N ASP A 24 18.52 9.39 -6.47
CA ASP A 24 19.55 10.19 -7.15
C ASP A 24 20.10 9.45 -8.38
N GLU A 25 20.40 8.14 -8.28
CA GLU A 25 20.82 7.29 -9.41
C GLU A 25 19.79 7.24 -10.55
N LEU A 26 18.51 7.21 -10.21
CA LEU A 26 17.41 7.18 -11.18
C LEU A 26 17.01 8.57 -11.68
N GLY A 27 17.54 9.65 -11.09
CA GLY A 27 17.15 11.02 -11.41
C GLY A 27 15.69 11.34 -11.08
N VAL A 28 15.11 10.67 -10.08
CA VAL A 28 13.68 10.81 -9.74
C VAL A 28 13.51 11.78 -8.57
N SER A 29 12.68 12.81 -8.77
CA SER A 29 12.37 13.77 -7.72
C SER A 29 11.47 13.17 -6.64
N ARG A 30 11.50 13.72 -5.42
CA ARG A 30 10.62 13.28 -4.31
C ARG A 30 9.13 13.43 -4.63
N LEU A 31 8.76 14.48 -5.38
CA LEU A 31 7.36 14.65 -5.83
C LEU A 31 6.97 13.60 -6.85
N GLU A 32 7.91 13.19 -7.70
CA GLU A 32 7.68 12.14 -8.68
C GLU A 32 7.53 10.77 -8.01
N ILE A 33 8.27 10.54 -6.92
CA ILE A 33 8.07 9.37 -6.06
C ILE A 33 6.66 9.34 -5.48
N ASP A 34 6.16 10.47 -4.97
CA ASP A 34 4.79 10.54 -4.45
C ASP A 34 3.75 10.23 -5.54
N ARG A 35 3.95 10.79 -6.75
CA ARG A 35 3.08 10.58 -7.91
C ARG A 35 3.04 9.11 -8.35
N LEU A 36 4.21 8.49 -8.56
CA LEU A 36 4.31 7.12 -9.03
C LEU A 36 3.89 6.10 -7.97
N GLY A 37 4.15 6.41 -6.70
CA GLY A 37 3.84 5.56 -5.57
C GLY A 37 2.41 5.69 -5.03
N GLY A 38 1.60 6.60 -5.58
CA GLY A 38 0.26 6.89 -5.03
C GLY A 38 0.31 7.40 -3.59
N LEU A 39 1.36 8.14 -3.22
CA LEU A 39 1.51 8.73 -1.90
C LEU A 39 0.96 10.16 -1.90
N PRO A 40 0.50 10.67 -0.74
CA PRO A 40 0.14 12.08 -0.61
C PRO A 40 1.31 13.00 -1.00
N VAL A 41 1.00 14.14 -1.62
CA VAL A 41 2.02 15.10 -2.05
C VAL A 41 2.91 15.54 -0.87
N GLY A 42 4.23 15.48 -1.08
CA GLY A 42 5.24 15.83 -0.09
C GLY A 42 5.49 14.74 0.96
N TYR A 43 4.91 13.54 0.82
CA TYR A 43 5.09 12.46 1.78
C TYR A 43 6.51 11.88 1.71
N ALA A 44 7.01 11.55 0.52
CA ALA A 44 8.40 11.15 0.29
C ALA A 44 9.38 12.24 0.71
N GLY A 45 9.01 13.51 0.55
CA GLY A 45 9.78 14.65 1.05
C GLY A 45 9.97 14.64 2.58
N LYS A 46 8.94 14.22 3.34
CA LYS A 46 9.02 14.09 4.80
C LYS A 46 9.83 12.88 5.23
N LEU A 47 9.72 11.76 4.51
CA LEU A 47 10.43 10.52 4.82
C LEU A 47 11.92 10.59 4.46
N LEU A 48 12.23 11.13 3.29
CA LEU A 48 13.58 11.23 2.75
C LEU A 48 14.22 12.60 3.02
N GLY A 49 13.52 13.52 3.68
CA GLY A 49 14.05 14.83 4.09
C GLY A 49 15.16 14.69 5.13
N LYS A 50 15.99 15.73 5.31
CA LYS A 50 17.23 15.72 6.10
C LYS A 50 17.10 15.01 7.45
N ASP A 51 15.98 15.24 8.14
CA ASP A 51 15.72 14.68 9.46
C ASP A 51 15.22 13.23 9.45
N GLY A 52 14.69 12.69 8.34
CA GLY A 52 13.94 11.44 8.28
C GLY A 52 14.68 10.16 8.73
N GLY A 53 16.00 10.19 8.91
CA GLY A 53 16.81 9.07 9.40
C GLY A 53 17.33 9.22 10.84
N GLU A 54 17.03 10.33 11.53
CA GLU A 54 17.55 10.56 12.89
C GLU A 54 16.74 9.80 13.96
N PRO A 55 17.41 9.12 14.92
CA PRO A 55 16.76 8.30 15.95
C PRO A 55 15.99 9.10 17.02
N ASP A 56 16.34 10.37 17.27
CA ASP A 56 15.83 11.16 18.41
C ASP A 56 14.69 12.13 18.09
N ARG A 57 14.32 12.29 16.81
CA ARG A 57 13.22 13.17 16.42
C ARG A 57 11.96 12.37 16.15
N LYS A 58 10.80 13.03 16.30
CA LYS A 58 9.44 12.55 15.95
C LYS A 58 9.28 12.34 14.43
N ASN A 59 10.29 11.76 13.79
CA ASN A 59 10.36 11.56 12.37
C ASN A 59 9.33 10.53 11.96
N LYS A 60 8.64 10.86 10.87
CA LYS A 60 7.67 9.95 10.27
C LYS A 60 8.45 8.75 9.73
N LYS A 61 8.28 7.59 10.35
CA LYS A 61 8.83 6.34 9.82
C LYS A 61 7.95 5.86 8.67
N MET A 62 8.56 5.21 7.69
CA MET A 62 7.81 4.54 6.62
C MET A 62 6.86 3.53 7.23
N TRP A 63 5.57 3.76 7.00
CA TRP A 63 4.54 2.76 7.26
C TRP A 63 4.59 1.66 6.19
N PRO A 64 4.07 0.45 6.46
CA PRO A 64 4.13 -0.68 5.53
C PRO A 64 3.70 -0.33 4.10
N TYR A 65 2.59 0.40 3.95
CA TYR A 65 2.10 0.87 2.65
C TYR A 65 3.10 1.79 1.92
N ALA A 66 3.69 2.74 2.65
CA ALA A 66 4.69 3.63 2.08
C ALA A 66 5.97 2.88 1.74
N LEU A 67 6.37 1.91 2.57
CA LEU A 67 7.54 1.09 2.31
C LEU A 67 7.40 0.32 0.99
N GLU A 68 6.27 -0.37 0.80
CA GLU A 68 5.96 -1.13 -0.41
C GLU A 68 5.93 -0.23 -1.65
N SER A 69 5.22 0.90 -1.56
CA SER A 69 5.15 1.90 -2.62
C SER A 69 6.54 2.41 -3.03
N MET A 70 7.38 2.78 -2.06
CA MET A 70 8.75 3.24 -2.31
C MET A 70 9.64 2.18 -2.96
N LEU A 71 9.53 0.92 -2.52
CA LEU A 71 10.25 -0.21 -3.11
C LEU A 71 9.88 -0.38 -4.59
N GLY A 72 8.58 -0.33 -4.89
CA GLY A 72 8.08 -0.44 -6.25
C GLY A 72 8.58 0.68 -7.16
N VAL A 73 8.50 1.94 -6.70
CA VAL A 73 8.94 3.10 -7.49
C VAL A 73 10.45 3.09 -7.74
N LEU A 74 11.25 2.74 -6.74
CA LEU A 74 12.72 2.76 -6.84
C LEU A 74 13.30 1.45 -7.42
N GLY A 75 12.46 0.46 -7.71
CA GLY A 75 12.87 -0.84 -8.21
C GLY A 75 13.76 -1.61 -7.23
N LEU A 76 13.44 -1.54 -5.94
CA LEU A 76 14.20 -2.15 -4.86
C LEU A 76 13.45 -3.35 -4.28
N ASN A 77 14.20 -4.34 -3.79
CA ASN A 77 13.70 -5.44 -2.98
C ASN A 77 14.46 -5.48 -1.65
N ILE A 78 13.78 -5.90 -0.58
CA ILE A 78 14.39 -6.08 0.74
C ILE A 78 14.42 -7.58 1.06
N LEU A 79 15.58 -8.05 1.52
CA LEU A 79 15.75 -9.38 2.10
C LEU A 79 15.86 -9.23 3.63
N LEU A 80 15.12 -10.05 4.36
CA LEU A 80 15.20 -10.13 5.82
C LEU A 80 16.15 -11.28 6.18
N ILE A 81 17.13 -10.99 7.04
CA ILE A 81 18.10 -11.97 7.54
C ILE A 81 17.92 -12.06 9.06
N GLU A 82 17.88 -13.27 9.58
CA GLU A 82 17.82 -13.50 11.02
C GLU A 82 19.15 -13.10 11.67
N ASP A 83 19.07 -12.30 12.73
CA ASP A 83 20.20 -12.00 13.60
C ASP A 83 20.08 -12.91 14.83
N ASP A 84 20.76 -14.06 14.78
CA ASP A 84 20.74 -15.07 15.86
C ASP A 84 21.14 -14.47 17.22
N VAL A 85 22.06 -13.51 17.23
CA VAL A 85 22.56 -12.88 18.45
C VAL A 85 21.52 -11.91 19.03
N ALA A 86 20.87 -11.11 18.20
CA ALA A 86 19.74 -10.28 18.64
C ALA A 86 18.52 -11.12 19.05
N ALA A 87 18.24 -12.21 18.31
CA ALA A 87 17.18 -13.15 18.64
C ALA A 87 17.44 -13.79 20.00
N ALA A 88 18.63 -14.37 20.24
CA ALA A 88 19.00 -14.98 21.52
C ALA A 88 18.87 -14.00 22.69
N ARG A 89 19.32 -12.74 22.53
CA ARG A 89 19.14 -11.69 23.56
C ARG A 89 17.67 -11.43 23.87
N THR A 90 16.83 -11.36 22.85
CA THR A 90 15.39 -11.17 23.01
C THR A 90 14.74 -12.39 23.67
N LEU A 91 15.15 -13.61 23.29
CA LEU A 91 14.67 -14.86 23.87
C LEU A 91 15.02 -14.99 25.36
N ALA A 92 16.18 -14.51 25.78
CA ALA A 92 16.62 -14.54 27.16
C ALA A 92 15.85 -13.54 28.05
N LEU A 93 15.41 -12.42 27.49
CA LEU A 93 14.75 -11.33 28.24
C LEU A 93 13.21 -11.36 28.16
N ARG A 94 12.62 -12.11 27.23
CA ARG A 94 11.17 -12.12 27.04
C ARG A 94 10.44 -12.86 28.17
N THR A 95 9.26 -12.35 28.50
CA THR A 95 8.22 -13.19 29.12
C THR A 95 7.57 -14.03 28.03
N PRO A 96 7.49 -15.36 28.15
CA PRO A 96 6.77 -16.19 27.19
C PRO A 96 5.31 -15.75 27.07
N VAL A 97 4.78 -15.75 25.85
CA VAL A 97 3.36 -15.47 25.61
C VAL A 97 2.54 -16.59 26.23
N ASP A 98 1.55 -16.23 27.04
CA ASP A 98 0.50 -17.15 27.45
C ASP A 98 -0.33 -17.54 26.24
N ARG A 99 -0.31 -18.83 25.89
CA ARG A 99 -1.02 -19.38 24.72
C ARG A 99 -2.53 -19.12 24.79
N ALA A 100 -3.12 -19.08 25.98
CA ALA A 100 -4.54 -18.77 26.13
C ALA A 100 -4.88 -17.32 25.74
N ASN A 101 -3.91 -16.42 25.77
CA ASN A 101 -4.04 -14.99 25.45
C ASN A 101 -3.43 -14.60 24.10
N GLN A 102 -3.08 -15.58 23.27
CA GLN A 102 -2.40 -15.35 22.00
C GLN A 102 -3.38 -14.80 20.94
N ARG A 103 -3.42 -13.47 20.77
CA ARG A 103 -4.32 -12.74 19.86
C ARG A 103 -3.83 -12.72 18.39
N PHE A 104 -3.41 -13.86 17.86
CA PHE A 104 -3.11 -13.96 16.43
C PHE A 104 -4.40 -14.14 15.63
N GLY A 105 -4.62 -13.30 14.62
CA GLY A 105 -5.81 -13.39 13.76
C GLY A 105 -7.10 -12.83 14.38
N ASN A 106 -7.01 -11.93 15.37
CA ASN A 106 -8.20 -11.30 15.94
C ASN A 106 -8.97 -10.51 14.87
N VAL A 107 -10.10 -11.06 14.44
CA VAL A 107 -11.10 -10.33 13.65
C VAL A 107 -11.94 -9.50 14.62
N SER A 108 -11.94 -8.19 14.46
CA SER A 108 -12.87 -7.33 15.19
C SER A 108 -14.30 -7.68 14.78
N ARG A 109 -15.08 -8.30 15.68
CA ARG A 109 -16.52 -8.56 15.47
C ARG A 109 -17.36 -7.27 15.48
N LEU A 110 -16.73 -6.11 15.70
CA LEU A 110 -17.33 -4.77 15.56
C LEU A 110 -17.26 -4.24 14.13
N THR A 111 -17.01 -5.08 13.13
CA THR A 111 -17.39 -4.70 11.76
C THR A 111 -18.89 -4.47 11.79
N PRO A 112 -19.39 -3.24 11.52
CA PRO A 112 -20.83 -3.05 11.43
C PRO A 112 -21.32 -4.05 10.40
N ARG A 113 -22.24 -4.94 10.79
CA ARG A 113 -23.00 -5.73 9.83
C ARG A 113 -23.66 -4.68 8.94
N LEU A 114 -23.12 -4.50 7.73
CA LEU A 114 -23.81 -3.74 6.70
C LEU A 114 -25.19 -4.37 6.65
N VAL A 115 -26.21 -3.58 7.02
CA VAL A 115 -27.61 -4.00 6.92
C VAL A 115 -27.75 -4.51 5.48
N ALA A 116 -28.26 -5.73 5.33
CA ALA A 116 -28.47 -6.30 4.01
C ALA A 116 -29.18 -5.24 3.15
N PRO A 117 -28.69 -4.96 1.92
CA PRO A 117 -29.36 -4.00 1.07
C PRO A 117 -30.85 -4.40 0.98
N PRO A 118 -31.78 -3.43 1.10
CA PRO A 118 -33.19 -3.73 1.05
C PRO A 118 -33.49 -4.52 -0.22
N PRO A 119 -34.39 -5.52 -0.17
CA PRO A 119 -34.78 -6.27 -1.36
C PRO A 119 -35.18 -5.27 -2.43
N GLN A 120 -34.43 -5.25 -3.53
CA GLN A 120 -34.77 -4.38 -4.65
C GLN A 120 -36.15 -4.80 -5.16
N PRO A 121 -37.10 -3.87 -5.32
CA PRO A 121 -38.36 -4.18 -5.97
C PRO A 121 -38.05 -4.78 -7.34
N VAL A 122 -38.55 -5.98 -7.58
CA VAL A 122 -38.50 -6.64 -8.88
C VAL A 122 -39.54 -6.00 -9.81
N ASP A 123 -39.50 -4.68 -9.96
CA ASP A 123 -40.22 -4.01 -11.03
C ASP A 123 -39.30 -4.01 -12.25
N GLN A 124 -39.38 -5.10 -13.01
CA GLN A 124 -38.95 -5.06 -14.39
C GLN A 124 -39.79 -4.01 -15.11
N PRO A 125 -39.20 -2.98 -15.73
CA PRO A 125 -39.97 -2.20 -16.69
C PRO A 125 -40.24 -3.11 -17.89
N SER A 126 -41.45 -3.64 -17.99
CA SER A 126 -41.93 -4.30 -19.21
C SER A 126 -42.00 -3.24 -20.32
N LEU A 127 -40.91 -3.11 -21.07
CA LEU A 127 -40.87 -2.38 -22.33
C LEU A 127 -41.83 -3.07 -23.31
N THR A 128 -43.06 -2.55 -23.38
CA THR A 128 -44.00 -2.94 -24.43
C THR A 128 -43.62 -2.16 -25.68
N ILE A 129 -42.97 -2.82 -26.64
CA ILE A 129 -42.74 -2.25 -27.96
C ILE A 129 -44.09 -2.17 -28.66
N VAL A 130 -44.65 -0.97 -28.77
CA VAL A 130 -45.79 -0.71 -29.64
C VAL A 130 -45.25 -0.67 -31.07
N SER A 131 -45.55 -1.71 -31.86
CA SER A 131 -45.28 -1.70 -33.30
C SER A 131 -46.06 -0.55 -33.94
N GLY A 132 -45.33 0.48 -34.38
CA GLY A 132 -45.89 1.60 -35.11
C GLY A 132 -46.60 1.12 -36.38
N GLY A 133 -47.87 1.47 -36.51
CA GLY A 133 -48.70 1.14 -37.68
C GLY A 133 -48.05 1.59 -38.99
N GLN A 134 -48.08 0.71 -39.98
CA GLN A 134 -47.65 0.97 -41.34
C GLN A 134 -48.40 2.18 -41.91
N LYS A 135 -47.67 3.24 -42.27
CA LYS A 135 -48.19 4.34 -43.10
C LYS A 135 -48.42 3.80 -44.52
N GLN A 136 -49.68 3.53 -44.86
CA GLN A 136 -50.08 3.14 -46.21
C GLN A 136 -50.04 4.39 -47.12
N GLY A 137 -49.07 4.44 -48.02
CA GLY A 137 -48.91 5.50 -49.01
C GLY A 137 -50.02 5.47 -50.05
N ARG A 138 -50.65 6.63 -50.26
CA ARG A 138 -51.66 6.91 -51.30
C ARG A 138 -50.94 7.13 -52.64
N LYS A 139 -51.16 6.25 -53.62
CA LYS A 139 -50.68 6.44 -55.00
C LYS A 139 -51.70 7.27 -55.79
N HIS A 140 -51.19 8.26 -56.54
CA HIS A 140 -51.90 8.97 -57.59
C HIS A 140 -52.05 8.07 -58.82
N SER A 141 -53.28 7.86 -59.29
CA SER A 141 -53.79 8.31 -60.60
C SER A 141 -55.27 7.97 -60.73
#